data_AF-A0A7S1KEN0-F1
#
_entry.id   AF-A0A7S1KEN0-F1
#
_cell.length_a   1.000
_cell.length_b   1.000
_cell.length_c   1.000
_cell.angle_alpha   90.00
_cell.angle_beta   90.00
_cell.angle_gamma   90.00
#
_symmetry.space_group_name_H-M   'P 1'
#
loop_
_entity.id
_entity.type
_entity.pdbx_description
1 polymer ?
#
loop_
_entity_poly.entity_id
_entity_poly.type
_entity_poly.pdbx_seq_one_letter_code
_entity_poly.pdbx_strand_id
1 'polypeptide(L)'
;EYRMSQSDWYDEHLAWTPEYEEHGVAIPPSATAVAVPEGWLGADDIEARFPEGTNDATKQLAVGLISRTITDVQEATDLIRHEQEGADPCVMIRLRKKGSSTSSTEGIIYPLLSLVIDNKSDHTIPTVQAQTHDNYRGCPVALPLWPDGLEEGMITAVIDGGADLTGGSRLSWGIPRYQHPDIPSEWPHTF
;
A
#
# COMPACT_ATOMS: atom_id res chain seq x y z
N GLU A 1 21.89 19.54 24.17
CA GLU A 1 21.74 18.44 23.21
C GLU A 1 20.60 17.55 23.68
N TYR A 2 19.46 17.57 22.97
CA TYR A 2 18.33 16.69 23.26
C TYR A 2 18.46 15.48 22.33
N ARG A 3 18.77 14.32 22.90
CA ARG A 3 18.82 13.05 22.16
C ARG A 3 17.44 12.43 22.26
N MET A 4 16.60 12.64 21.25
CA MET A 4 15.29 11.97 21.14
C MET A 4 15.50 10.46 21.23
N SER A 5 14.75 9.81 22.11
CA SER A 5 14.79 8.36 22.25
C SER A 5 13.95 7.73 21.14
N GLN A 6 14.28 6.50 20.74
CA GLN A 6 13.54 5.75 19.72
C GLN A 6 12.08 5.50 20.13
N SER A 7 11.75 5.62 21.41
CA SER A 7 10.38 5.51 21.94
C SER A 7 9.54 6.77 21.70
N ASP A 8 10.15 7.95 21.76
CA ASP A 8 9.47 9.22 21.45
C ASP A 8 9.09 9.30 19.96
N TRP A 9 9.86 8.63 19.10
CA TRP A 9 9.54 8.46 17.67
C TRP A 9 8.28 7.61 17.44
N TYR A 10 7.95 6.68 18.34
CA TYR A 10 6.76 5.83 18.19
C TYR A 10 5.52 6.46 18.84
N ASP A 11 5.68 7.15 19.97
CA ASP A 11 4.55 7.77 20.68
C ASP A 11 3.93 8.97 19.92
N GLU A 12 4.73 9.75 19.19
CA GLU A 12 4.19 10.85 18.36
C GLU A 12 3.66 10.37 16.99
N HIS A 13 4.14 9.21 16.49
CA HIS A 13 3.63 8.58 15.26
C HIS A 13 2.32 7.79 15.46
N LEU A 14 1.98 7.42 16.69
CA LEU A 14 0.72 6.76 17.03
C LEU A 14 -0.49 7.72 17.05
N ALA A 15 -0.28 9.04 16.98
CA ALA A 15 -1.36 10.01 17.07
C ALA A 15 -2.26 10.09 15.82
N TRP A 16 -1.91 9.45 14.70
CA TRP A 16 -2.64 9.57 13.42
C TRP A 16 -2.58 8.32 12.52
N THR A 17 -2.55 7.10 13.08
CA THR A 17 -2.92 5.95 12.23
C THR A 17 -4.44 5.99 12.05
N PRO A 18 -4.96 6.12 10.81
CA PRO A 18 -6.41 6.10 10.60
C PRO A 18 -7.00 4.82 11.18
N GLU A 19 -8.22 4.90 11.72
CA GLU A 19 -8.96 3.70 12.13
C GLU A 19 -9.19 2.84 10.88
N TYR A 20 -9.07 1.52 11.02
CA TYR A 20 -9.27 0.56 9.93
C TYR A 20 -10.55 -0.23 10.16
N GLU A 21 -11.26 -0.51 9.08
CA GLU A 21 -12.47 -1.34 9.09
C GLU A 21 -12.21 -2.65 9.84
N GLU A 22 -13.13 -3.05 10.73
CA GLU A 22 -12.98 -4.26 11.55
C GLU A 22 -12.77 -5.53 10.70
N HIS A 23 -13.52 -5.61 9.60
CA HIS A 23 -13.51 -6.72 8.67
C HIS A 23 -12.61 -6.42 7.47
N GLY A 24 -11.78 -7.40 7.09
CA GLY A 24 -11.01 -7.33 5.85
C GLY A 24 -11.83 -7.79 4.64
N VAL A 25 -11.42 -7.33 3.47
CA VAL A 25 -11.89 -7.84 2.18
C VAL A 25 -10.99 -9.00 1.78
N ALA A 26 -11.58 -10.16 1.51
CA ALA A 26 -10.83 -11.33 1.05
C ALA A 26 -10.22 -11.06 -0.34
N ILE A 27 -8.97 -11.50 -0.52
CA ILE A 27 -8.33 -11.42 -1.82
C ILE A 27 -8.79 -12.62 -2.67
N PRO A 28 -9.36 -12.39 -3.87
CA PRO A 28 -9.78 -13.48 -4.73
C PRO A 28 -8.56 -14.19 -5.33
N PRO A 29 -8.70 -15.47 -5.70
CA PRO A 29 -7.65 -16.19 -6.41
C PRO A 29 -7.37 -15.52 -7.75
N SER A 30 -6.09 -15.45 -8.13
CA SER A 30 -5.69 -15.00 -9.45
C SER A 30 -5.97 -16.05 -10.52
N ALA A 31 -6.05 -15.62 -11.78
CA ALA A 31 -6.06 -16.53 -12.92
C ALA A 31 -4.72 -17.29 -13.06
N THR A 32 -3.63 -16.71 -12.57
CA THR A 32 -2.30 -17.33 -12.58
C THR A 32 -2.06 -18.05 -11.25
N ALA A 33 -1.98 -19.38 -11.30
CA ALA A 33 -1.65 -20.17 -10.13
C ALA A 33 -0.18 -19.96 -9.73
N VAL A 34 0.05 -19.66 -8.45
CA VAL A 34 1.39 -19.51 -7.86
C VAL A 34 1.68 -20.74 -7.02
N ALA A 35 2.87 -21.30 -7.16
CA ALA A 35 3.35 -22.30 -6.21
C ALA A 35 3.64 -21.60 -4.87
N VAL A 36 2.88 -21.95 -3.84
CA VAL A 36 3.07 -21.42 -2.48
C VAL A 36 4.10 -22.29 -1.75
N PRO A 37 5.26 -21.74 -1.34
CA PRO A 37 6.24 -22.52 -0.58
C PRO A 37 5.69 -22.98 0.78
N GLU A 38 6.25 -24.05 1.33
CA GLU A 38 5.86 -24.53 2.66
C GLU A 38 6.05 -23.42 3.71
N GLY A 39 5.01 -23.18 4.52
CA GLY A 39 5.01 -22.16 5.55
C GLY A 39 4.71 -20.74 5.06
N TRP A 40 4.42 -20.54 3.77
CA TRP A 40 3.92 -19.27 3.22
C TRP A 40 2.39 -19.28 3.10
N LEU A 41 1.80 -18.09 3.04
CA LEU A 41 0.38 -17.91 2.72
C LEU A 41 0.22 -17.65 1.22
N GLY A 42 -0.83 -18.23 0.62
CA GLY A 42 -1.29 -17.82 -0.70
C GLY A 42 -2.03 -16.48 -0.63
N ALA A 43 -2.27 -15.88 -1.81
CA ALA A 43 -3.09 -14.68 -1.90
C ALA A 43 -4.52 -14.92 -1.38
N ASP A 44 -5.10 -16.10 -1.60
CA ASP A 44 -6.45 -16.47 -1.15
C ASP A 44 -6.56 -16.78 0.35
N ASP A 45 -5.42 -16.92 1.04
CA ASP A 45 -5.31 -17.11 2.48
C ASP A 45 -5.32 -15.80 3.28
N ILE A 46 -5.29 -14.65 2.60
CA ILE A 46 -5.21 -13.33 3.23
C ILE A 46 -6.46 -12.47 2.96
N GLU A 47 -6.62 -11.45 3.80
CA GLU A 47 -7.58 -10.38 3.62
C GLU A 47 -6.90 -9.02 3.79
N ALA A 48 -7.37 -8.03 3.02
CA ALA A 48 -6.94 -6.65 3.10
C ALA A 48 -7.94 -5.84 3.94
N ARG A 49 -7.46 -5.18 5.00
CA ARG A 49 -8.23 -4.18 5.74
C ARG A 49 -7.90 -2.80 5.22
N PHE A 50 -8.93 -1.98 5.13
CA PHE A 50 -8.85 -0.62 4.62
C PHE A 50 -9.08 0.38 5.75
N PRO A 51 -8.53 1.60 5.65
CA PRO A 51 -8.94 2.71 6.49
C PRO A 51 -10.46 2.88 6.45
N GLU A 52 -11.08 3.26 7.57
CA GLU A 52 -12.51 3.53 7.62
C GLU A 52 -12.91 4.61 6.61
N GLY A 53 -14.04 4.39 5.93
CA GLY A 53 -14.55 5.30 4.90
C GLY A 53 -13.84 5.18 3.55
N THR A 54 -12.95 4.20 3.37
CA THR A 54 -12.38 3.88 2.04
C THR A 54 -13.51 3.50 1.08
N ASN A 55 -13.55 4.15 -0.09
CA ASN A 55 -14.60 3.93 -1.08
C ASN A 55 -14.43 2.58 -1.83
N ASP A 56 -15.50 2.12 -2.49
CA ASP A 56 -15.51 0.83 -3.17
C ASP A 56 -14.54 0.77 -4.34
N ALA A 57 -14.35 1.88 -5.08
CA ALA A 57 -13.38 1.94 -6.18
C ALA A 57 -11.95 1.69 -5.69
N THR A 58 -11.58 2.24 -4.53
CA THR A 58 -10.27 2.01 -3.90
C THR A 58 -10.11 0.57 -3.46
N LYS A 59 -11.15 -0.02 -2.86
CA LYS A 59 -11.14 -1.45 -2.49
C LYS A 59 -11.00 -2.33 -3.72
N GLN A 60 -11.75 -2.03 -4.79
CA GLN A 60 -11.69 -2.75 -6.06
C GLN A 60 -10.31 -2.66 -6.69
N LEU A 61 -9.72 -1.46 -6.77
CA LEU A 61 -8.38 -1.24 -7.28
C LEU A 61 -7.36 -2.03 -6.46
N ALA A 62 -7.37 -1.88 -5.13
CA ALA A 62 -6.40 -2.53 -4.26
C ALA A 62 -6.49 -4.05 -4.31
N VAL A 63 -7.69 -4.61 -4.15
CA VAL A 63 -7.91 -6.06 -4.23
C VAL A 63 -7.48 -6.58 -5.60
N GLY A 64 -7.87 -5.89 -6.68
CA GLY A 64 -7.56 -6.30 -8.04
C GLY A 64 -6.07 -6.24 -8.39
N LEU A 65 -5.33 -5.30 -7.82
CA LEU A 65 -3.87 -5.22 -7.97
C LEU A 65 -3.15 -6.31 -7.17
N ILE A 66 -3.61 -6.62 -5.95
CA ILE A 66 -3.01 -7.68 -5.10
C ILE A 66 -3.25 -9.07 -5.71
N SER A 67 -4.48 -9.34 -6.17
CA SER A 67 -4.85 -10.60 -6.83
C SER A 67 -4.39 -10.68 -8.28
N ARG A 68 -3.84 -9.59 -8.84
CA ARG A 68 -3.48 -9.46 -10.27
C ARG A 68 -4.66 -9.76 -11.20
N THR A 69 -5.89 -9.42 -10.80
CA THR A 69 -7.10 -9.65 -11.62
C THR A 69 -7.41 -8.50 -12.56
N ILE A 70 -6.96 -7.29 -12.25
CA ILE A 70 -7.00 -6.17 -13.20
C ILE A 70 -5.87 -6.40 -14.20
N THR A 71 -6.20 -6.73 -15.45
CA THR A 71 -5.19 -7.09 -16.47
C THR A 71 -5.10 -6.06 -17.61
N ASP A 72 -5.88 -4.98 -17.51
CA ASP A 72 -5.85 -3.84 -18.41
C ASP A 72 -5.45 -2.58 -17.64
N VAL A 73 -4.39 -1.90 -18.11
CA VAL A 73 -3.89 -0.66 -17.52
C VAL A 73 -4.94 0.46 -17.63
N GLN A 74 -5.77 0.44 -18.67
CA GLN A 74 -6.84 1.41 -18.82
C GLN A 74 -7.92 1.22 -17.77
N GLU A 75 -8.27 -0.03 -17.43
CA GLU A 75 -9.22 -0.33 -16.34
C GLU A 75 -8.73 0.24 -15.00
N ALA A 76 -7.45 0.04 -14.65
CA ALA A 76 -6.86 0.63 -13.45
C ALA A 76 -6.89 2.17 -13.49
N THR A 77 -6.56 2.76 -14.64
CA THR A 77 -6.55 4.22 -14.82
C THR A 77 -7.95 4.82 -14.69
N ASP A 78 -8.96 4.15 -15.24
CA ASP A 78 -10.36 4.60 -15.20
C ASP A 78 -10.92 4.53 -13.78
N LEU A 79 -10.59 3.48 -13.01
CA LEU A 79 -10.93 3.38 -11.59
C LEU A 79 -10.35 4.55 -10.79
N ILE A 80 -9.10 4.93 -11.05
CA ILE A 80 -8.43 6.05 -10.38
C ILE A 80 -9.05 7.40 -10.77
N ARG A 81 -9.33 7.61 -12.07
CA ARG A 81 -9.73 8.92 -12.61
C ARG A 81 -11.23 9.21 -12.50
N HIS A 82 -12.04 8.28 -11.99
CA HIS A 82 -13.48 8.46 -11.91
C HIS A 82 -13.85 9.73 -11.13
N GLU A 83 -14.55 10.68 -11.78
CA GLU A 83 -14.68 12.07 -11.27
C GLU A 83 -15.43 12.21 -9.95
N GLN A 84 -16.35 11.28 -9.64
CA GLN A 84 -17.17 11.36 -8.42
C GLN A 84 -16.69 10.44 -7.30
N GLU A 85 -16.06 9.32 -7.66
CA GLU A 85 -15.74 8.23 -6.74
C GLU A 85 -14.44 7.52 -7.16
N GLY A 86 -13.42 8.30 -7.55
CA GLY A 86 -12.12 7.78 -7.94
C GLY A 86 -11.47 6.97 -6.83
N ALA A 87 -10.79 5.90 -7.22
CA ALA A 87 -9.95 5.12 -6.33
C ALA A 87 -8.78 5.98 -5.83
N ASP A 88 -8.46 5.90 -4.53
CA ASP A 88 -7.29 6.53 -3.93
C ASP A 88 -6.06 5.61 -4.08
N PRO A 89 -5.10 5.94 -4.96
CA PRO A 89 -3.93 5.11 -5.15
C PRO A 89 -2.89 5.29 -4.02
N CYS A 90 -3.06 6.26 -3.13
CA CYS A 90 -2.22 6.46 -1.94
C CYS A 90 -2.65 5.62 -0.73
N VAL A 91 -3.74 4.86 -0.83
CA VAL A 91 -4.29 4.11 0.30
C VAL A 91 -3.24 3.20 0.95
N MET A 92 -3.19 3.26 2.27
CA MET A 92 -2.40 2.35 3.11
C MET A 92 -3.33 1.23 3.59
N ILE A 93 -3.05 0.00 3.17
CA ILE A 93 -3.88 -1.16 3.52
C ILE A 93 -3.14 -2.07 4.50
N ARG A 94 -3.89 -2.85 5.29
CA ARG A 94 -3.33 -3.83 6.22
C ARG A 94 -3.60 -5.25 5.75
N LEU A 95 -2.55 -6.06 5.61
CA LEU A 95 -2.67 -7.48 5.26
C LEU A 95 -2.62 -8.36 6.51
N ARG A 96 -3.60 -9.25 6.64
CA ARG A 96 -3.61 -10.31 7.66
C ARG A 96 -4.14 -11.62 7.09
N LYS A 97 -3.86 -12.71 7.79
CA LYS A 97 -4.45 -14.02 7.47
C LYS A 97 -5.97 -13.97 7.63
N LYS A 98 -6.67 -14.48 6.64
CA LYS A 98 -8.12 -14.59 6.59
C LYS A 98 -8.64 -15.39 7.79
N GLY A 99 -9.70 -14.90 8.42
CA GLY A 99 -10.32 -15.55 9.58
C GLY A 99 -9.52 -15.45 10.89
N SER A 100 -8.43 -14.67 10.91
CA SER A 100 -7.77 -14.29 12.17
C SER A 100 -8.69 -13.40 13.00
N SER A 101 -8.94 -13.74 14.26
CA SER A 101 -9.88 -13.00 15.11
C SER A 101 -9.37 -11.60 15.46
N THR A 102 -10.32 -10.67 15.59
CA THR A 102 -10.18 -9.22 15.37
C THR A 102 -9.42 -8.44 16.43
N SER A 103 -9.04 -9.02 17.58
CA SER A 103 -8.46 -8.25 18.69
C SER A 103 -6.94 -8.21 18.77
N SER A 104 -6.21 -9.14 18.13
CA SER A 104 -4.75 -9.21 18.26
C SER A 104 -3.97 -9.03 16.95
N THR A 105 -4.66 -9.07 15.81
CA THR A 105 -4.03 -8.95 14.49
C THR A 105 -4.57 -7.76 13.71
N GLU A 106 -3.89 -6.64 13.88
CA GLU A 106 -4.14 -5.40 13.15
C GLU A 106 -3.84 -5.55 11.65
N GLY A 107 -2.87 -6.40 11.31
CA GLY A 107 -2.33 -6.58 9.96
C GLY A 107 -1.05 -5.79 9.73
N ILE A 108 -0.31 -6.14 8.68
CA ILE A 108 0.91 -5.43 8.26
C ILE A 108 0.53 -4.36 7.23
N ILE A 109 0.95 -3.12 7.48
CA ILE A 109 0.61 -1.96 6.64
C ILE A 109 1.49 -1.94 5.38
N TYR A 110 0.86 -1.71 4.23
CA TYR A 110 1.54 -1.53 2.95
C TYR A 110 0.94 -0.34 2.18
N PRO A 111 1.78 0.52 1.57
CA PRO A 111 1.31 1.41 0.50
C PRO A 111 0.91 0.56 -0.70
N LEU A 112 -0.20 0.91 -1.35
CA LEU A 112 -0.70 0.16 -2.50
C LEU A 112 0.39 -0.06 -3.57
N LEU A 113 1.19 0.97 -3.86
CA LEU A 113 2.30 0.89 -4.81
C LEU A 113 3.31 -0.24 -4.50
N SER A 114 3.57 -0.53 -3.22
CA SER A 114 4.49 -1.64 -2.86
C SER A 114 3.94 -3.02 -3.21
N LEU A 115 2.62 -3.17 -3.18
CA LEU A 115 1.93 -4.43 -3.52
C LEU A 115 1.73 -4.59 -5.04
N VAL A 116 1.88 -3.50 -5.80
CA VAL A 116 1.91 -3.55 -7.27
C VAL A 116 3.22 -4.16 -7.76
N ILE A 117 4.33 -4.03 -7.03
CA ILE A 117 5.64 -4.53 -7.50
C ILE A 117 5.75 -6.04 -7.31
N ASP A 118 6.20 -6.74 -8.35
CA ASP A 118 6.39 -8.19 -8.30
C ASP A 118 7.60 -8.60 -7.45
N ASN A 119 7.43 -9.70 -6.71
CA ASN A 119 8.54 -10.37 -6.06
C ASN A 119 9.28 -11.29 -7.07
N LYS A 120 10.29 -10.74 -7.75
CA LYS A 120 11.12 -11.49 -8.72
C LYS A 120 12.18 -12.39 -8.08
N SER A 121 12.14 -12.58 -6.75
CA SER A 121 13.10 -13.44 -6.04
C SER A 121 12.69 -14.93 -6.01
N ASP A 122 11.61 -15.31 -6.69
CA ASP A 122 11.04 -16.67 -6.64
C ASP A 122 10.84 -17.14 -5.18
N HIS A 123 10.27 -16.24 -4.37
CA HIS A 123 10.01 -16.46 -2.94
C HIS A 123 11.26 -16.75 -2.09
N THR A 124 12.47 -16.48 -2.57
CA THR A 124 13.69 -16.59 -1.74
C THR A 124 13.81 -15.43 -0.75
N ILE A 125 13.20 -14.28 -1.06
CA ILE A 125 13.14 -13.11 -0.17
C ILE A 125 11.66 -12.80 0.13
N PRO A 126 11.26 -12.77 1.41
CA PRO A 126 9.89 -12.43 1.79
C PRO A 126 9.68 -10.90 1.73
N THR A 127 9.13 -10.41 0.61
CA THR A 127 8.85 -8.97 0.41
C THR A 127 7.50 -8.54 0.96
N VAL A 128 6.49 -9.43 0.89
CA VAL A 128 5.14 -9.22 1.42
C VAL A 128 4.88 -10.22 2.52
N GLN A 129 4.24 -9.74 3.59
CA GLN A 129 3.89 -10.51 4.76
C GLN A 129 2.46 -10.15 5.19
N ALA A 130 1.80 -11.09 5.85
CA ALA A 130 0.51 -10.86 6.49
C ALA A 130 0.61 -11.25 7.95
N GLN A 131 -0.01 -10.47 8.84
CA GLN A 131 -0.03 -10.82 10.25
C GLN A 131 -0.89 -12.06 10.49
N THR A 132 -0.43 -12.94 11.37
CA THR A 132 -1.18 -14.13 11.81
C THR A 132 -1.28 -14.13 13.33
N HIS A 133 -2.28 -14.83 13.88
CA HIS A 133 -2.50 -14.90 15.33
C HIS A 133 -1.29 -15.49 16.08
N ASP A 134 -0.59 -16.43 15.46
CA ASP A 134 0.55 -17.18 15.99
C ASP A 134 1.91 -16.51 15.71
N ASN A 135 1.97 -15.48 14.86
CA ASN A 135 3.23 -14.85 14.49
C ASN A 135 3.14 -13.32 14.36
N TYR A 136 3.59 -12.63 15.41
CA TYR A 136 3.69 -11.17 15.44
C TYR A 136 4.67 -10.59 14.42
N ARG A 137 5.63 -11.39 13.92
CA ARG A 137 6.57 -10.96 12.88
C ARG A 137 6.00 -11.06 11.46
N GLY A 138 4.78 -11.59 11.30
CA GLY A 138 4.17 -11.81 10.00
C GLY A 138 4.56 -13.15 9.37
N CYS A 139 3.64 -13.70 8.58
CA CYS A 139 3.86 -14.86 7.72
C CYS A 139 4.09 -14.37 6.28
N PRO A 140 5.12 -14.85 5.57
CA PRO A 140 5.37 -14.42 4.20
C PRO A 140 4.22 -14.82 3.27
N VAL A 141 3.93 -13.95 2.29
CA VAL A 141 2.84 -14.13 1.33
C VAL A 141 3.40 -14.31 -0.07
N ALA A 142 2.95 -15.37 -0.74
CA ALA A 142 3.23 -15.64 -2.14
C ALA A 142 2.15 -14.98 -3.00
N LEU A 143 2.42 -13.75 -3.48
CA LEU A 143 1.52 -13.04 -4.39
C LEU A 143 1.73 -13.51 -5.85
N PRO A 144 0.68 -13.46 -6.68
CA PRO A 144 0.79 -13.69 -8.11
C PRO A 144 1.66 -12.64 -8.80
N LEU A 145 2.40 -13.11 -9.79
CA LEU A 145 3.17 -12.25 -10.67
C LEU A 145 2.25 -11.62 -11.72
N TRP A 146 2.63 -10.43 -12.18
CA TRP A 146 2.01 -9.85 -13.36
C TRP A 146 2.28 -10.73 -14.59
N PRO A 147 1.29 -10.86 -15.49
CA PRO A 147 1.58 -11.26 -16.86
C PRO A 147 2.65 -10.36 -17.48
N ASP A 148 3.47 -10.93 -18.38
CA ASP A 148 4.59 -10.23 -18.99
C ASP A 148 4.19 -8.86 -19.55
N GLY A 149 4.91 -7.82 -19.12
CA GLY A 149 4.72 -6.44 -19.58
C GLY A 149 3.63 -5.63 -18.88
N LEU A 150 2.81 -6.22 -17.99
CA LEU A 150 1.76 -5.47 -17.29
C LEU A 150 2.25 -4.71 -16.06
N GLU A 151 3.28 -5.20 -15.36
CA GLU A 151 3.81 -4.58 -14.13
C GLU A 151 4.13 -3.09 -14.32
N GLU A 152 4.89 -2.75 -15.36
CA GLU A 152 5.34 -1.38 -15.63
C GLU A 152 4.15 -0.42 -15.89
N GLY A 153 3.16 -0.89 -16.65
CA GLY A 153 1.95 -0.12 -16.94
C GLY A 153 1.11 0.12 -15.69
N MET A 154 0.97 -0.90 -14.83
CA MET A 154 0.24 -0.77 -13.56
C MET A 154 0.96 0.16 -12.58
N ILE A 155 2.28 0.04 -12.43
CA ILE A 155 3.09 0.96 -11.62
C ILE A 155 2.91 2.39 -12.11
N THR A 156 2.98 2.61 -13.43
CA THR A 156 2.82 3.94 -14.04
C THR A 156 1.42 4.50 -13.77
N ALA A 157 0.35 3.72 -13.98
CA ALA A 157 -1.01 4.17 -13.74
C ALA A 157 -1.25 4.59 -12.28
N VAL A 158 -0.71 3.83 -11.33
CA VAL A 158 -0.90 4.08 -9.90
C VAL A 158 -0.07 5.31 -9.46
N ILE A 159 1.15 5.50 -10.01
CA ILE A 159 1.98 6.70 -9.79
C ILE A 159 1.35 7.95 -10.43
N ASP A 160 0.85 7.87 -11.66
CA ASP A 160 0.17 8.97 -12.35
C ASP A 160 -1.13 9.36 -11.63
N GLY A 161 -1.76 8.41 -10.95
CA GLY A 161 -2.86 8.63 -10.02
C GLY A 161 -2.48 9.36 -8.73
N GLY A 162 -1.18 9.47 -8.44
CA GLY A 162 -0.63 10.18 -7.29
C GLY A 162 -0.03 9.29 -6.21
N ALA A 163 0.07 7.97 -6.40
CA ALA A 163 0.65 7.08 -5.40
C ALA A 163 2.11 7.40 -5.07
N ASP A 164 2.45 7.17 -3.80
CA ASP A 164 3.80 7.25 -3.27
C ASP A 164 4.04 6.04 -2.34
N LEU A 165 5.30 5.62 -2.25
CA LEU A 165 5.78 4.62 -1.29
C LEU A 165 5.60 5.06 0.17
N THR A 166 5.37 6.35 0.43
CA THR A 166 5.05 6.83 1.77
C THR A 166 3.55 6.77 2.10
N GLY A 167 2.70 6.30 1.19
CA GLY A 167 1.26 6.13 1.43
C GLY A 167 0.49 7.43 1.56
N GLY A 168 0.86 8.45 0.78
CA GLY A 168 0.24 9.78 0.91
C GLY A 168 0.69 10.52 2.17
N SER A 169 1.92 10.27 2.65
CA SER A 169 2.50 11.12 3.67
C SER A 169 2.63 12.56 3.14
N ARG A 170 1.62 13.37 3.47
CA ARG A 170 1.81 14.75 3.93
C ARG A 170 2.64 14.80 5.23
N LEU A 171 3.55 13.85 5.44
CA LEU A 171 4.80 14.07 6.18
C LEU A 171 5.80 14.74 5.22
N SER A 172 5.36 15.78 4.51
CA SER A 172 6.29 16.86 4.27
C SER A 172 6.66 17.32 5.67
N TRP A 173 7.96 17.34 5.97
CA TRP A 173 8.55 18.49 6.63
C TRP A 173 7.61 19.69 6.51
N GLY A 174 7.24 20.31 7.63
CA GLY A 174 6.47 21.55 7.65
C GLY A 174 7.19 22.68 6.93
N ILE A 175 7.37 22.53 5.63
CA ILE A 175 7.65 23.56 4.66
C ILE A 175 6.28 23.75 4.01
N PRO A 176 5.52 24.77 4.43
CA PRO A 176 4.39 25.24 3.67
C PRO A 176 4.86 25.38 2.22
N ARG A 177 3.98 25.10 1.24
CA ARG A 177 4.18 25.67 -0.09
C ARG A 177 4.47 27.15 0.12
N TYR A 178 5.72 27.57 -0.03
CA TYR A 178 6.07 28.97 -0.13
C TYR A 178 5.46 29.44 -1.44
N GLN A 179 4.20 29.87 -1.39
CA GLN A 179 3.81 31.01 -2.20
C GLN A 179 4.60 32.16 -1.61
N HIS A 180 5.67 32.55 -2.28
CA HIS A 180 6.39 33.77 -1.98
C HIS A 180 5.62 34.91 -2.67
N PRO A 181 4.85 35.75 -1.97
CA PRO A 181 4.61 37.09 -2.47
C PRO A 181 5.91 37.88 -2.25
N ASP A 182 6.40 38.54 -3.30
CA ASP A 182 7.46 39.55 -3.27
C ASP A 182 8.91 39.06 -3.05
N ILE A 183 9.53 38.43 -4.06
CA ILE A 183 11.01 38.40 -4.15
C ILE A 183 11.46 39.74 -4.75
N PRO A 184 12.20 40.61 -4.03
CA PRO A 184 12.88 41.74 -4.63
C PRO A 184 14.01 41.24 -5.54
N SER A 185 14.16 41.88 -6.70
CA SER A 185 14.95 41.47 -7.86
C SER A 185 16.48 41.42 -7.71
N GLU A 186 17.03 41.32 -6.50
CA GLU A 186 18.47 41.45 -6.31
C GLU A 186 19.01 40.44 -5.30
N TRP A 187 19.50 39.31 -5.81
CA TRP A 187 20.64 38.62 -5.20
C TRP A 187 21.68 38.28 -6.27
N PRO A 188 22.97 38.58 -6.02
CA PRO A 188 24.03 38.49 -7.01
C PRO A 188 24.48 37.04 -7.19
N HIS A 189 24.77 36.70 -8.45
CA HIS A 189 25.54 35.52 -8.80
C HIS A 189 26.95 35.63 -8.20
N THR A 190 27.38 34.62 -7.45
CA THR A 190 28.78 34.18 -7.48
C THR A 190 28.89 32.75 -6.94
N PHE A 191 29.80 32.02 -7.58
CA PHE A 191 30.01 30.57 -7.59
C PHE A 191 30.29 29.92 -6.23
#